data_AF-A0A2N3FPZ7-F1
#
_entry.id   AF-A0A2N3FPZ7-F1
#
_cell.length_a   1.000
_cell.length_b   1.000
_cell.length_c   1.000
_cell.angle_alpha   90.00
_cell.angle_beta   90.00
_cell.angle_gamma   90.00
#
_symmetry.space_group_name_H-M   'P 1'
#
loop_
_entity.id
_entity.type
_entity.pdbx_description
1 polymer ?
#
loop_
_entity_poly.entity_id
_entity_poly.type
_entity_poly.pdbx_seq_one_letter_code
_entity_poly.pdbx_strand_id
1 'polypeptide(L)' 'MREADLKARLASHLGGSYSLMWSDTVVLEALGHRTVSEALAGGTPCKKIWLAAWAALELPLADR' A
#
# COMPACT_ATOMS: atom_id res chain seq x y z
N MET A 1 8.78 -2.67 -9.18
CA MET A 1 8.40 -3.15 -7.84
C MET A 1 7.54 -4.39 -8.01
N ARG A 2 7.87 -5.47 -7.29
CA ARG A 2 7.06 -6.70 -7.23
C ARG A 2 6.14 -6.65 -6.00
N GLU A 3 5.12 -7.50 -5.96
CA GLU A 3 4.20 -7.58 -4.81
C GLU A 3 4.91 -7.86 -3.48
N ALA A 4 5.91 -8.75 -3.49
CA ALA A 4 6.70 -9.04 -2.30
C ALA A 4 7.44 -7.81 -1.76
N ASP A 5 7.94 -6.93 -2.64
CA ASP A 5 8.62 -5.68 -2.26
C ASP A 5 7.63 -4.69 -1.64
N LEU A 6 6.43 -4.55 -2.22
CA LEU A 6 5.35 -3.74 -1.66
C LEU A 6 4.98 -4.20 -0.24
N LYS A 7 4.77 -5.51 -0.06
CA LYS A 7 4.43 -6.10 1.24
C LYS A 7 5.55 -5.87 2.27
N ALA A 8 6.81 -6.05 1.88
CA ALA A 8 7.94 -5.80 2.75
C ALA A 8 8.03 -4.34 3.20
N ARG A 9 7.82 -3.39 2.28
CA ARG A 9 7.82 -1.95 2.62
C ARG A 9 6.66 -1.60 3.55
N LEU A 10 5.45 -2.03 3.25
CA LEU A 10 4.29 -1.81 4.14
C LEU A 10 4.54 -2.40 5.53
N ALA A 11 5.05 -3.63 5.61
CA ALA A 11 5.43 -4.25 6.87
C ALA A 11 6.53 -3.49 7.63
N SER A 12 7.45 -2.82 6.92
CA SER A 12 8.51 -2.02 7.54
C SER A 12 7.98 -0.74 8.21
N HIS A 13 6.96 -0.09 7.65
CA HIS A 13 6.40 1.14 8.22
C HIS A 13 5.26 0.89 9.22
N LEU A 14 4.43 -0.14 8.97
CA LEU A 14 3.24 -0.43 9.76
C LEU A 14 3.46 -1.57 10.78
N GLY A 15 4.51 -2.37 10.60
CA GLY A 15 4.69 -3.65 11.29
C GLY A 15 4.02 -4.80 10.55
N GLY A 16 4.62 -6.00 10.62
CA GLY A 16 4.20 -7.17 9.83
C GLY A 16 2.70 -7.50 9.93
N SER A 17 2.19 -7.77 11.14
CA SER A 17 0.80 -8.16 11.34
C SER A 17 -0.19 -7.03 11.02
N TYR A 18 0.14 -5.79 11.41
CA TYR A 18 -0.73 -4.64 11.18
C TYR A 18 -0.78 -4.26 9.70
N SER A 19 0.32 -4.43 8.95
CA SER A 19 0.36 -4.17 7.51
C SER A 19 -0.64 -5.01 6.71
N LEU A 20 -0.87 -6.27 7.12
CA LEU A 20 -1.84 -7.16 6.48
C LEU A 20 -3.27 -6.66 6.72
N MET A 21 -3.62 -6.37 7.97
CA MET A 21 -4.94 -5.84 8.33
C MET A 21 -5.19 -4.48 7.66
N TRP A 22 -4.20 -3.59 7.66
CA TRP A 22 -4.29 -2.28 7.04
C TRP A 22 -4.51 -2.40 5.53
N SER A 23 -3.78 -3.29 4.86
CA SER A 23 -3.92 -3.53 3.41
C SER A 23 -5.30 -4.01 3.00
N ASP A 24 -6.01 -4.67 3.91
CA ASP A 24 -7.34 -5.24 3.67
C ASP A 24 -8.49 -4.32 4.11
N THR A 25 -8.26 -3.43 5.07
CA THR A 25 -9.31 -2.59 5.68
C THR A 25 -9.26 -1.12 5.25
N VAL A 26 -8.08 -0.61 4.87
CA VAL A 26 -7.93 0.81 4.53
C VAL A 26 -8.18 1.03 3.05
N VAL A 27 -9.26 1.77 2.78
CA VAL A 27 -9.67 2.18 1.44
C VAL A 27 -8.90 3.42 1.02
N LEU A 28 -8.25 3.36 -0.14
CA LEU A 28 -7.44 4.44 -0.68
C LEU A 28 -8.15 5.08 -1.88
N GLU A 29 -8.49 6.37 -1.77
CA GLU A 29 -9.14 7.13 -2.85
C GLU A 29 -8.30 7.13 -4.14
N ALA A 30 -6.97 7.24 -4.01
CA ALA A 30 -6.03 7.20 -5.13
C ALA A 30 -6.00 5.86 -5.90
N LEU A 31 -6.55 4.79 -5.32
CA LEU A 31 -6.73 3.49 -5.98
C LEU A 31 -8.13 3.31 -6.59
N GLY A 32 -8.95 4.37 -6.56
CA GLY A 32 -10.34 4.36 -7.00
C GLY A 32 -11.26 3.79 -5.92
N HIS A 33 -11.09 4.24 -4.68
CA HIS A 33 -11.87 3.77 -3.52
C HIS A 33 -11.75 2.25 -3.31
N ARG A 34 -10.52 1.75 -3.38
CA ARG A 34 -10.19 0.33 -3.18
C ARG A 34 -9.10 0.18 -2.13
N THR A 35 -9.10 -0.96 -1.46
CA THR A 35 -8.02 -1.35 -0.55
C THR A 35 -6.77 -1.77 -1.34
N VAL A 36 -5.64 -1.94 -0.64
CA VAL A 36 -4.41 -2.45 -1.24
C VAL A 36 -4.63 -3.87 -1.78
N SER A 37 -5.29 -4.73 -1.01
CA SER A 37 -5.64 -6.09 -1.42
C SER A 37 -6.51 -6.10 -2.68
N GLU A 38 -7.56 -5.27 -2.73
CA GLU A 38 -8.44 -5.16 -3.90
C GLU A 38 -7.72 -4.60 -5.13
N ALA A 39 -6.87 -3.59 -4.93
CA ALA A 39 -6.09 -3.00 -6.02
C ALA A 39 -5.09 -4.01 -6.59
N LEU A 40 -4.44 -4.81 -5.74
CA LEU A 40 -3.56 -5.92 -6.15
C LEU A 40 -4.33 -6.98 -6.95
N ALA A 41 -5.46 -7.45 -6.43
CA ALA A 41 -6.31 -8.42 -7.11
C ALA A 41 -6.84 -7.90 -8.45
N GLY A 42 -7.12 -6.60 -8.53
CA GLY A 42 -7.52 -5.90 -9.76
C GLY A 42 -6.37 -5.61 -10.74
N GLY A 43 -5.16 -6.12 -10.50
CA GLY A 43 -4.01 -5.95 -11.38
C GLY A 43 -3.40 -4.54 -11.38
N THR A 44 -3.68 -3.73 -10.35
CA THR A 44 -3.10 -2.40 -10.24
C THR A 44 -1.59 -2.51 -10.04
N PRO A 45 -0.76 -1.74 -10.78
CA PRO A 45 0.69 -1.82 -10.64
C PRO A 45 1.14 -1.55 -9.20
N CYS A 46 1.97 -2.43 -8.62
CA CYS A 46 2.41 -2.31 -7.22
C CYS A 46 3.05 -0.95 -6.91
N LYS A 47 3.74 -0.35 -7.88
CA LYS A 47 4.31 1.01 -7.75
C LYS A 47 3.22 2.06 -7.51
N LYS A 48 2.07 1.98 -8.19
CA LYS A 48 0.94 2.90 -7.99
C LYS A 48 0.31 2.68 -6.61
N ILE A 49 0.18 1.42 -6.20
CA ILE A 49 -0.32 1.05 -4.87
C ILE A 49 0.59 1.61 -3.77
N TRP A 50 1.91 1.47 -3.92
CA TRP A 50 2.87 2.03 -3.00
C TRP A 50 2.75 3.54 -2.88
N LEU A 51 2.61 4.27 -3.99
CA LEU A 51 2.44 5.72 -3.96
C LEU A 51 1.15 6.17 -3.25
N ALA A 52 0.06 5.43 -3.45
CA ALA A 52 -1.19 5.70 -2.75
C ALA A 52 -1.06 5.44 -1.25
N ALA A 53 -0.45 4.31 -0.88
CA ALA A 53 -0.21 3.97 0.52
C ALA A 53 0.75 4.98 1.18
N TRP A 54 1.81 5.40 0.48
CA TRP A 54 2.75 6.42 0.93
C TRP A 54 2.04 7.73 1.30
N ALA A 55 1.15 8.19 0.42
CA ALA A 55 0.38 9.41 0.66
C ALA A 55 -0.58 9.26 1.84
N ALA A 56 -1.23 8.09 1.98
CA ALA A 56 -2.15 7.82 3.09
C ALA A 56 -1.46 7.62 4.44
N LEU A 57 -0.21 7.17 4.43
CA LEU A 57 0.65 7.10 5.62
C LEU A 57 1.29 8.44 5.96
N GLU A 58 1.01 9.50 5.17
CA GLU A 58 1.55 10.86 5.33
C GLU A 58 3.09 10.89 5.44
N LEU A 59 3.77 9.97 4.75
CA LEU A 59 5.21 9.82 4.84
C LEU A 59 5.94 10.96 4.11
N PRO A 60 7.06 11.45 4.66
CA PRO A 60 7.79 12.60 4.11
C PRO A 60 8.32 12.32 2.70
N LEU A 61 8.19 13.27 1.79
CA LEU A 61 8.57 13.14 0.36
C LEU A 61 10.03 12.71 0.10
N ALA A 62 10.92 12.79 1.09
CA ALA A 62 12.33 12.47 0.96
C ALA A 62 12.62 10.96 0.73
N ASP A 63 11.66 10.07 0.99
CA ASP A 63 11.88 8.62 1.05
C ASP A 63 11.03 7.80 0.03
N ARG A 64 10.53 8.49 -1.02
CA ARG A 64 9.52 7.98 -1.97
C ARG A 64 10.02 6.97 -3.02
#